data_AF-A0A2S7C3E0-F1
#
_entry.id   AF-A0A2S7C3E0-F1
#
_cell.length_a   1.000
_cell.length_b   1.000
_cell.length_c   1.000
_cell.angle_alpha   90.00
_cell.angle_beta   90.00
_cell.angle_gamma   90.00
#
_symmetry.space_group_name_H-M   'P 1'
#
loop_
_entity.id
_entity.type
_entity.pdbx_description
1 polymer ?
#
loop_
_entity_poly.entity_id
_entity_poly.type
_entity_poly.pdbx_seq_one_letter_code
_entity_poly.pdbx_strand_id
1 'polypeptide(L)'
;MTTDARHPMLRFKRPLIITRPGERLAGDARNSIEIGSDAIWIDGFGRIGKTYGVRQLIQTDAWRPFPMYMIEFTYTKPAKPGEGYFASSLLLQQGQTVAASATSNGTLMRAVRMFQEEGHRQSAQVIGVAFNEANRSTADEYEHVMSIVNECEKTGRIFFFFINQTDSGRFDRSAIDRRPPRHIYGRFFTTSHHYTGLLWEIPKVDRDHQLASDVALAFREYDEELVWPEGSGISYTHYLAPKAYALGWRLGTQVDLIRSVINSLRAEHGLPDVVEWPMQSFERFVYFILVRVAYDNPEFSELTETSIREGLLRAGYLEIEPGYRGMPA
;
A
#
# COMPACT_ATOMS: atom_id res chain seq x y z
N MET A 1 20.17 -13.27 5.07
CA MET A 1 18.80 -13.52 5.55
C MET A 1 18.78 -14.93 6.10
N THR A 2 18.51 -15.11 7.39
CA THR A 2 18.18 -16.43 7.94
C THR A 2 16.84 -16.85 7.32
N THR A 3 16.86 -17.82 6.41
CA THR A 3 15.65 -18.43 5.87
C THR A 3 15.01 -19.22 7.00
N ASP A 4 14.11 -18.56 7.74
CA ASP A 4 13.22 -19.20 8.68
C ASP A 4 12.51 -20.36 7.97
N ALA A 5 12.78 -21.60 8.40
CA ALA A 5 12.24 -22.80 7.77
C ALA A 5 10.70 -22.90 7.90
N ARG A 6 10.07 -22.02 8.68
CA ARG A 6 8.60 -21.97 8.78
C ARG A 6 7.98 -21.39 7.52
N HIS A 7 6.79 -21.88 7.17
CA HIS A 7 5.96 -21.32 6.11
C HIS A 7 5.72 -19.80 6.31
N PRO A 8 5.74 -18.95 5.26
CA PRO A 8 5.62 -17.50 5.39
C PRO A 8 4.36 -17.00 6.12
N MET A 9 3.23 -17.70 5.98
CA MET A 9 2.01 -17.40 6.75
C MET A 9 2.14 -17.66 8.26
N LEU A 10 3.19 -18.37 8.71
CA LEU A 10 3.48 -18.64 10.12
C LEU A 10 4.57 -17.72 10.69
N ARG A 11 5.11 -16.79 9.88
CA ARG A 11 6.15 -15.84 10.30
C ARG A 11 5.54 -14.57 10.90
N PHE A 12 6.37 -13.63 11.37
CA PHE A 12 5.88 -12.33 11.84
C PHE A 12 5.40 -11.44 10.68
N LYS A 13 6.18 -11.38 9.59
CA LYS A 13 5.81 -10.66 8.36
C LYS A 13 5.06 -11.60 7.43
N ARG A 14 3.88 -11.18 6.99
CA ARG A 14 3.08 -11.87 5.98
C ARG A 14 3.70 -11.69 4.58
N PRO A 15 3.47 -12.62 3.64
CA PRO A 15 3.87 -12.43 2.26
C PRO A 15 3.19 -11.17 1.68
N LEU A 16 3.84 -10.57 0.69
CA LEU A 16 3.20 -9.59 -0.17
C LEU A 16 2.61 -10.34 -1.39
N ILE A 17 1.30 -10.28 -1.54
CA ILE A 17 0.53 -10.61 -2.75
C ILE A 17 0.46 -9.42 -3.71
N ILE A 18 0.30 -9.68 -5.01
CA ILE A 18 -0.05 -8.67 -6.00
C ILE A 18 -1.57 -8.41 -5.96
N THR A 19 -1.99 -7.15 -6.12
CA THR A 19 -3.40 -6.76 -6.03
C THR A 19 -3.74 -5.76 -7.11
N ARG A 20 -4.96 -5.82 -7.64
CA ARG A 20 -5.43 -4.92 -8.70
C ARG A 20 -5.41 -3.44 -8.32
N PRO A 21 -5.77 -3.02 -7.08
CA PRO A 21 -5.55 -1.63 -6.67
C PRO A 21 -4.07 -1.20 -6.79
N GLY A 22 -3.13 -2.09 -6.47
CA GLY A 22 -1.70 -1.84 -6.62
C GLY A 22 -1.26 -1.71 -8.08
N GLU A 23 -1.78 -2.56 -8.97
CA GLU A 23 -1.51 -2.47 -10.40
C GLU A 23 -2.11 -1.22 -11.05
N ARG A 24 -3.33 -0.81 -10.64
CA ARG A 24 -3.93 0.46 -11.09
C ARG A 24 -3.07 1.65 -10.65
N LEU A 25 -2.57 1.64 -9.41
CA LEU A 25 -1.60 2.62 -8.95
C LEU A 25 -0.32 2.59 -9.80
N ALA A 26 0.18 1.40 -10.16
CA ALA A 26 1.36 1.24 -11.00
C ALA A 26 1.17 1.86 -12.39
N GLY A 27 0.00 1.67 -12.99
CA GLY A 27 -0.39 2.26 -14.27
C GLY A 27 -0.43 3.79 -14.21
N ASP A 28 -1.10 4.36 -13.20
CA ASP A 28 -1.17 5.82 -13.03
C ASP A 28 0.18 6.45 -12.69
N ALA A 29 0.99 5.76 -11.88
CA ALA A 29 2.36 6.17 -11.59
C ALA A 29 3.24 6.18 -12.84
N ARG A 30 3.18 5.11 -13.65
CA ARG A 30 3.87 5.02 -14.93
C ARG A 30 3.48 6.18 -15.84
N ASN A 31 2.18 6.39 -16.04
CA ASN A 31 1.66 7.48 -16.87
C ASN A 31 2.15 8.84 -16.37
N SER A 32 2.11 9.09 -15.06
CA SER A 32 2.56 10.34 -14.43
C SER A 32 4.04 10.61 -14.69
N ILE A 33 4.88 9.56 -14.62
CA ILE A 33 6.31 9.67 -14.90
C ILE A 33 6.55 9.93 -16.39
N GLU A 34 5.88 9.19 -17.28
CA GLU A 34 6.03 9.34 -18.74
C GLU A 34 5.64 10.74 -19.24
N ILE A 35 4.58 11.35 -18.68
CA ILE A 35 4.17 12.72 -19.06
C ILE A 35 5.04 13.83 -18.43
N GLY A 36 6.08 13.48 -17.67
CA GLY A 36 7.01 14.45 -17.11
C GLY A 36 6.58 15.10 -15.78
N SER A 37 5.60 14.54 -15.05
CA SER A 37 5.23 15.07 -13.72
C SER A 37 6.30 14.78 -12.67
N ASP A 38 6.43 15.62 -11.64
CA ASP A 38 7.42 15.41 -10.57
C ASP A 38 6.87 14.59 -9.40
N ALA A 39 5.55 14.38 -9.36
CA ALA A 39 4.92 13.59 -8.33
C ALA A 39 3.65 12.92 -8.82
N ILE A 40 3.11 12.05 -7.98
CA ILE A 40 1.72 11.59 -8.01
C ILE A 40 1.12 11.71 -6.61
N TRP A 41 -0.08 12.29 -6.54
CA TRP A 41 -0.86 12.37 -5.31
C TRP A 41 -1.71 11.12 -5.13
N ILE A 42 -1.42 10.33 -4.09
CA ILE A 42 -2.17 9.11 -3.77
C ILE A 42 -3.06 9.41 -2.57
N ASP A 43 -4.37 9.25 -2.73
CA ASP A 43 -5.34 9.46 -1.64
C ASP A 43 -6.25 8.24 -1.44
N GLY A 44 -7.05 8.27 -0.37
CA GLY A 44 -8.00 7.22 -0.01
C GLY A 44 -8.16 7.10 1.51
N PHE A 45 -9.12 6.29 1.96
CA PHE A 45 -9.37 6.02 3.37
C PHE A 45 -8.21 5.29 4.07
N GLY A 46 -8.14 5.37 5.40
CA GLY A 46 -7.23 4.57 6.20
C GLY A 46 -7.40 3.08 5.93
N ARG A 47 -6.29 2.32 6.02
CA ARG A 47 -6.27 0.84 6.01
C ARG A 47 -6.71 0.13 4.72
N ILE A 48 -7.07 0.87 3.66
CA ILE A 48 -7.41 0.30 2.35
C ILE A 48 -6.24 -0.33 1.59
N GLY A 49 -4.99 -0.05 2.00
CA GLY A 49 -3.80 -0.66 1.39
C GLY A 49 -2.86 0.28 0.62
N LYS A 50 -2.97 1.62 0.75
CA LYS A 50 -2.06 2.56 0.04
C LYS A 50 -0.57 2.27 0.21
N THR A 51 -0.10 2.14 1.47
CA THR A 51 1.30 1.81 1.77
C THR A 51 1.67 0.43 1.25
N TYR A 52 0.72 -0.49 1.19
CA TYR A 52 0.92 -1.82 0.62
C TYR A 52 1.13 -1.73 -0.89
N GLY A 53 0.29 -0.97 -1.60
CA GLY A 53 0.43 -0.69 -3.03
C GLY A 53 1.79 -0.09 -3.39
N VAL A 54 2.24 0.91 -2.62
CA VAL A 54 3.57 1.50 -2.84
C VAL A 54 4.70 0.50 -2.59
N ARG A 55 4.57 -0.38 -1.59
CA ARG A 55 5.56 -1.45 -1.38
C ARG A 55 5.58 -2.46 -2.54
N GLN A 56 4.44 -2.76 -3.16
CA GLN A 56 4.43 -3.55 -4.40
C GLN A 56 5.21 -2.83 -5.51
N LEU A 57 5.05 -1.51 -5.67
CA LEU A 57 5.83 -0.74 -6.65
C LEU A 57 7.34 -0.77 -6.37
N ILE A 58 7.74 -0.73 -5.10
CA ILE A 58 9.15 -0.82 -4.68
C ILE A 58 9.72 -2.20 -5.01
N GLN A 59 8.92 -3.27 -4.86
CA GLN A 59 9.36 -4.65 -5.04
C GLN A 59 9.24 -5.17 -6.48
N THR A 60 8.56 -4.44 -7.36
CA THR A 60 8.33 -4.83 -8.75
C THR A 60 8.90 -3.79 -9.72
N ASP A 61 9.44 -4.29 -10.84
CA ASP A 61 10.07 -3.44 -11.85
C ASP A 61 9.23 -3.28 -13.13
N ALA A 62 8.27 -4.20 -13.38
CA ALA A 62 7.55 -4.28 -14.65
C ALA A 62 6.73 -3.02 -15.01
N TRP A 63 6.32 -2.24 -14.01
CA TRP A 63 5.58 -1.00 -14.22
C TRP A 63 6.46 0.21 -14.53
N ARG A 64 7.77 0.13 -14.25
CA ARG A 64 8.68 1.27 -14.30
C ARG A 64 8.98 1.63 -15.76
N PRO A 65 8.71 2.88 -16.21
CA PRO A 65 8.99 3.29 -17.58
C PRO A 65 10.48 3.51 -17.86
N PHE A 66 11.29 3.68 -16.81
CA PHE A 66 12.73 3.88 -16.86
C PHE A 66 13.40 3.06 -15.74
N PRO A 67 14.73 2.84 -15.76
CA PRO A 67 15.44 2.32 -14.60
C PRO A 67 15.21 3.24 -13.39
N MET A 68 14.57 2.74 -12.33
CA MET A 68 14.29 3.51 -11.13
C MET A 68 14.87 2.87 -9.88
N TYR A 69 15.34 3.72 -8.97
CA TYR A 69 15.60 3.37 -7.58
C TYR A 69 14.49 3.95 -6.70
N MET A 70 13.84 3.11 -5.91
CA MET A 70 12.70 3.48 -5.08
C MET A 70 13.08 3.49 -3.60
N ILE A 71 12.68 4.53 -2.89
CA ILE A 71 12.97 4.73 -1.47
C ILE A 71 11.73 5.24 -0.72
N GLU A 72 11.50 4.72 0.48
CA GLU A 72 10.33 5.05 1.31
C GLU A 72 10.77 5.91 2.51
N PHE A 73 10.03 6.98 2.77
CA PHE A 73 10.17 7.85 3.94
C PHE A 73 8.82 8.03 4.63
N THR A 74 8.90 8.23 5.94
CA THR A 74 7.76 8.66 6.76
C THR A 74 8.08 10.02 7.35
N TYR A 75 7.25 11.03 7.08
CA TYR A 75 7.46 12.35 7.66
C TYR A 75 6.75 12.48 9.00
N THR A 76 7.52 12.53 10.07
CA THR A 76 7.01 12.81 11.41
C THR A 76 7.00 14.32 11.62
N LYS A 77 5.82 14.92 11.81
CA LYS A 77 5.69 16.37 12.01
C LYS A 77 6.36 16.78 13.33
N PRO A 78 7.39 17.64 13.30
CA PRO A 78 8.04 18.13 14.52
C PRO A 78 7.24 19.24 15.19
N ALA A 79 7.58 19.53 16.44
CA ALA A 79 7.09 20.72 17.14
C ALA A 79 7.59 22.03 16.50
N LYS A 80 8.76 21.99 15.84
CA LYS A 80 9.36 23.13 15.11
C LYS A 80 9.73 22.67 13.69
N PRO A 81 8.84 22.83 12.70
CA PRO A 81 9.16 22.51 11.31
C PRO A 81 10.18 23.49 10.74
N GLY A 82 10.95 23.02 9.75
CA GLY A 82 11.94 23.82 9.04
C GLY A 82 12.86 22.97 8.16
N GLU A 83 13.55 23.61 7.22
CA GLU A 83 14.36 22.95 6.18
C GLU A 83 15.40 21.99 6.77
N GLY A 84 16.15 22.45 7.78
CA GLY A 84 17.16 21.63 8.43
C GLY A 84 16.58 20.38 9.08
N TYR A 85 15.40 20.46 9.69
CA TYR A 85 14.72 19.28 10.24
C TYR A 85 14.25 18.34 9.14
N PHE A 86 13.62 18.88 8.09
CA PHE A 86 13.17 18.11 6.95
C PHE A 86 14.33 17.31 6.34
N ALA A 87 15.42 17.98 5.99
CA ALA A 87 16.61 17.33 5.44
C ALA A 87 17.26 16.33 6.42
N SER A 88 17.35 16.68 7.71
CA SER A 88 17.87 15.76 8.74
C SER A 88 17.04 14.50 8.85
N SER A 89 15.71 14.61 8.75
CA SER A 89 14.79 13.48 8.84
C SER A 89 14.98 12.49 7.70
N LEU A 90 15.29 12.98 6.49
CA LEU A 90 15.62 12.13 5.34
C LEU A 90 16.94 11.39 5.58
N LEU A 91 17.98 12.11 5.99
CA LEU A 91 19.30 11.52 6.25
C LEU A 91 19.26 10.45 7.35
N LEU A 92 18.58 10.74 8.47
CA LEU A 92 18.46 9.83 9.60
C LEU A 92 17.70 8.54 9.25
N GLN A 93 16.64 8.63 8.44
CA GLN A 93 15.89 7.45 7.98
C GLN A 93 16.72 6.55 7.06
N GLN A 94 17.74 7.10 6.40
CA GLN A 94 18.73 6.33 5.63
C GLN A 94 19.95 5.92 6.46
N GLY A 95 19.87 6.02 7.79
CA GLY A 95 20.95 5.62 8.70
C GLY A 95 22.15 6.55 8.70
N GLN A 96 22.07 7.73 8.09
CA GLN A 96 23.14 8.72 8.15
C GLN A 96 23.10 9.52 9.45
N THR A 97 24.25 9.98 9.92
CA THR A 97 24.35 10.89 11.06
C THR A 97 24.24 12.35 10.62
N VAL A 98 23.74 13.20 11.52
CA VAL A 98 23.66 14.66 11.31
C VAL A 98 24.31 15.34 12.51
N ALA A 99 25.32 16.18 12.24
CA ALA A 99 26.00 16.93 13.29
C ALA A 99 25.10 18.05 13.82
N ALA A 100 25.13 18.29 15.14
CA ALA A 100 24.33 19.33 15.78
C ALA A 100 24.67 20.76 15.28
N SER A 101 25.90 20.97 14.78
CA SER A 101 26.37 22.24 14.23
C SER A 101 26.10 22.41 12.72
N ALA A 102 25.47 21.43 12.06
CA ALA A 102 25.22 21.50 10.62
C ALA A 102 24.22 22.63 10.29
N THR A 103 24.54 23.41 9.26
CA THR A 103 23.63 24.44 8.74
C THR A 103 22.47 23.80 7.98
N SER A 104 21.31 24.46 7.92
CA SER A 104 20.13 23.92 7.22
C SER A 104 20.42 23.61 5.75
N ASN A 105 21.01 24.57 5.03
CA ASN A 105 21.41 24.40 3.63
C ASN A 105 22.46 23.28 3.46
N GLY A 106 23.45 23.18 4.36
CA GLY A 106 24.44 22.11 4.32
C GLY A 106 23.81 20.73 4.47
N THR A 107 22.82 20.61 5.36
CA THR A 107 22.05 19.36 5.56
C THR A 107 21.16 19.05 4.35
N LEU A 108 20.52 20.04 3.74
CA LEU A 108 19.73 19.87 2.52
C LEU A 108 20.59 19.34 1.37
N MET A 109 21.75 19.96 1.13
CA MET A 109 22.66 19.52 0.07
C MET A 109 23.21 18.11 0.33
N ARG A 110 23.37 17.70 1.60
CA ARG A 110 23.69 16.30 1.93
C ARG A 110 22.57 15.34 1.58
N ALA A 111 21.31 15.70 1.82
CA ALA A 111 20.16 14.89 1.43
C ALA A 111 20.06 14.76 -0.10
N VAL A 112 20.28 15.85 -0.84
CA VAL A 112 20.37 15.82 -2.32
C VAL A 112 21.48 14.88 -2.79
N ARG A 113 22.69 14.99 -2.24
CA ARG A 113 23.82 14.12 -2.62
C ARG A 113 23.54 12.66 -2.31
N MET A 114 22.91 12.36 -1.17
CA MET A 114 22.49 11.00 -0.83
C MET A 114 21.58 10.42 -1.91
N PHE A 115 20.59 11.18 -2.39
CA PHE A 115 19.75 10.73 -3.51
C PHE A 115 20.57 10.50 -4.77
N GLN A 116 21.40 11.46 -5.18
CA GLN A 116 22.22 11.35 -6.40
C GLN A 116 23.19 10.15 -6.35
N GLU A 117 23.86 9.95 -5.23
CA GLU A 117 24.80 8.85 -5.01
C GLU A 117 24.10 7.50 -5.07
N GLU A 118 22.92 7.38 -4.46
CA GLU A 118 22.14 6.14 -4.51
C GLU A 118 21.58 5.87 -5.91
N GLY A 119 21.08 6.91 -6.59
CA GLY A 119 20.68 6.82 -7.99
C GLY A 119 21.83 6.34 -8.89
N HIS A 120 23.03 6.91 -8.72
CA HIS A 120 24.21 6.49 -9.47
C HIS A 120 24.63 5.05 -9.16
N ARG A 121 24.67 4.68 -7.87
CA ARG A 121 25.02 3.32 -7.39
C ARG A 121 24.10 2.26 -7.99
N GLN A 122 22.83 2.59 -8.14
CA GLN A 122 21.79 1.68 -8.65
C GLN A 122 21.59 1.81 -10.17
N SER A 123 22.38 2.63 -10.86
CA SER A 123 22.22 2.95 -12.29
C SER A 123 20.79 3.42 -12.65
N ALA A 124 20.15 4.15 -11.74
CA ALA A 124 18.80 4.66 -11.90
C ALA A 124 18.79 5.99 -12.66
N GLN A 125 17.85 6.11 -13.60
CA GLN A 125 17.57 7.36 -14.30
C GLN A 125 16.57 8.22 -13.51
N VAL A 126 15.69 7.58 -12.74
CA VAL A 126 14.70 8.23 -11.87
C VAL A 126 14.81 7.70 -10.45
N ILE A 127 14.85 8.60 -9.48
CA ILE A 127 14.78 8.28 -8.06
C ILE A 127 13.34 8.46 -7.62
N GLY A 128 12.64 7.37 -7.33
CA GLY A 128 11.29 7.40 -6.79
C GLY A 128 11.29 7.51 -5.28
N VAL A 129 10.65 8.54 -4.72
CA VAL A 129 10.61 8.81 -3.28
C VAL A 129 9.17 8.75 -2.79
N ALA A 130 8.84 7.73 -2.02
CA ALA A 130 7.55 7.60 -1.38
C ALA A 130 7.50 8.29 -0.02
N PHE A 131 6.57 9.23 0.15
CA PHE A 131 6.29 9.87 1.43
C PHE A 131 4.97 9.37 2.00
N ASN A 132 5.05 8.57 3.06
CA ASN A 132 3.88 8.21 3.87
C ASN A 132 3.42 9.41 4.71
N GLU A 133 2.09 9.47 4.93
CA GLU A 133 1.44 10.50 5.75
C GLU A 133 1.69 11.93 5.25
N ALA A 134 1.77 12.09 3.92
CA ALA A 134 2.02 13.38 3.26
C ALA A 134 0.93 14.44 3.58
N ASN A 135 -0.24 14.02 4.05
CA ASN A 135 -1.31 14.91 4.52
C ASN A 135 -0.91 15.71 5.77
N ARG A 136 0.23 15.39 6.39
CA ARG A 136 0.81 16.16 7.51
C ARG A 136 1.70 17.32 7.05
N SER A 137 2.13 17.31 5.77
CA SER A 137 2.94 18.34 5.16
C SER A 137 2.14 19.63 4.95
N THR A 138 2.82 20.76 5.11
CA THR A 138 2.31 22.09 4.79
C THR A 138 2.96 22.60 3.50
N ALA A 139 2.62 23.81 3.06
CA ALA A 139 3.25 24.43 1.90
C ALA A 139 4.78 24.52 2.05
N ASP A 140 5.29 24.77 3.25
CA ASP A 140 6.72 24.90 3.53
C ASP A 140 7.48 23.59 3.26
N GLU A 141 6.92 22.44 3.66
CA GLU A 141 7.53 21.14 3.34
C GLU A 141 7.57 20.88 1.82
N TYR A 142 6.56 21.32 1.06
CA TYR A 142 6.60 21.20 -0.40
C TYR A 142 7.61 22.14 -1.05
N GLU A 143 7.86 23.33 -0.49
CA GLU A 143 8.96 24.20 -0.93
C GLU A 143 10.32 23.51 -0.73
N HIS A 144 10.52 22.83 0.41
CA HIS A 144 11.75 22.05 0.63
C HIS A 144 11.88 20.89 -0.36
N VAL A 145 10.79 20.20 -0.70
CA VAL A 145 10.79 19.18 -1.76
C VAL A 145 11.16 19.80 -3.11
N MET A 146 10.62 20.98 -3.44
CA MET A 146 10.96 21.68 -4.68
C MET A 146 12.45 22.04 -4.75
N SER A 147 13.06 22.47 -3.64
CA SER A 147 14.51 22.69 -3.58
C SER A 147 15.30 21.42 -3.89
N ILE A 148 14.86 20.26 -3.41
CA ILE A 148 15.48 18.96 -3.75
C ILE A 148 15.29 18.64 -5.23
N VAL A 149 14.09 18.82 -5.78
CA VAL A 149 13.81 18.61 -7.22
C VAL A 149 14.77 19.43 -8.08
N ASN A 150 14.84 20.74 -7.85
CA ASN A 150 15.67 21.66 -8.63
C ASN A 150 17.16 21.30 -8.58
N GLU A 151 17.65 20.81 -7.42
CA GLU A 151 19.05 20.38 -7.29
C GLU A 151 19.29 19.01 -7.94
N CYS A 152 18.34 18.08 -7.85
CA CYS A 152 18.43 16.77 -8.49
C CYS A 152 18.36 16.85 -10.02
N GLU A 153 17.54 17.75 -10.58
CA GLU A 153 17.38 17.99 -12.04
C GLU A 153 18.71 18.20 -12.77
N LYS A 154 19.73 18.72 -12.08
CA LYS A 154 21.08 18.94 -12.64
C LYS A 154 21.80 17.65 -13.00
N THR A 155 21.38 16.51 -12.45
CA THR A 155 22.09 15.23 -12.54
C THR A 155 21.19 14.04 -12.88
N GLY A 156 19.89 14.15 -12.67
CA GLY A 156 18.92 13.08 -12.87
C GLY A 156 17.51 13.53 -12.51
N ARG A 157 16.55 12.61 -12.53
CA ARG A 157 15.16 12.93 -12.17
C ARG A 157 14.81 12.34 -10.81
N ILE A 158 14.02 13.08 -10.04
CA ILE A 158 13.40 12.61 -8.81
C ILE A 158 11.88 12.66 -8.98
N PHE A 159 11.17 11.66 -8.49
CA PHE A 159 9.71 11.55 -8.61
C PHE A 159 9.09 11.18 -7.27
N PHE A 160 8.09 11.92 -6.82
CA PHE A 160 7.51 11.74 -5.48
C PHE A 160 6.17 11.00 -5.50
N PHE A 161 6.01 10.01 -4.63
CA PHE A 161 4.73 9.39 -4.32
C PHE A 161 4.22 9.96 -3.00
N PHE A 162 3.28 10.90 -3.06
CA PHE A 162 2.70 11.50 -1.85
C PHE A 162 1.49 10.69 -1.41
N ILE A 163 1.61 9.96 -0.29
CA ILE A 163 0.58 9.08 0.22
C ILE A 163 -0.22 9.78 1.32
N ASN A 164 -1.51 9.98 1.07
CA ASN A 164 -2.40 10.80 1.89
C ASN A 164 -3.59 9.99 2.43
N GLN A 165 -4.03 10.30 3.65
CA GLN A 165 -5.22 9.73 4.27
C GLN A 165 -6.36 10.75 4.31
N THR A 166 -7.46 10.47 3.60
CA THR A 166 -8.61 11.38 3.45
C THR A 166 -9.48 11.49 4.70
N ASP A 167 -9.45 10.48 5.57
CA ASP A 167 -10.25 10.33 6.79
C ASP A 167 -9.56 10.80 8.07
N SER A 168 -8.34 11.35 7.95
CA SER A 168 -7.56 11.84 9.10
C SER A 168 -8.10 13.13 9.75
N GLY A 169 -9.31 13.58 9.36
CA GLY A 169 -9.97 14.78 9.85
C GLY A 169 -9.30 16.09 9.42
N ARG A 170 -8.21 16.01 8.65
CA ARG A 170 -7.50 17.15 8.08
C ARG A 170 -7.10 16.82 6.65
N PHE A 171 -7.55 17.66 5.71
CA PHE A 171 -7.15 17.69 4.30
C PHE A 171 -7.82 16.67 3.37
N ASP A 172 -9.09 16.93 3.01
CA ASP A 172 -9.52 16.76 1.61
C ASP A 172 -8.65 17.68 0.72
N ARG A 173 -8.51 17.43 -0.59
CA ARG A 173 -7.85 18.37 -1.54
C ARG A 173 -8.41 19.79 -1.42
N SER A 174 -9.67 19.89 -0.98
CA SER A 174 -10.37 21.13 -0.67
C SER A 174 -10.00 21.76 0.69
N ALA A 175 -9.57 20.96 1.67
CA ALA A 175 -9.24 21.40 3.02
C ALA A 175 -7.76 21.74 3.21
N ILE A 176 -6.92 21.71 2.14
CA ILE A 176 -5.75 22.59 2.10
C ILE A 176 -6.35 24.00 2.00
N ASP A 177 -6.68 24.58 3.16
CA ASP A 177 -7.45 25.82 3.36
C ASP A 177 -6.81 27.05 2.68
N ARG A 178 -5.63 26.86 2.08
CA ARG A 178 -5.12 27.62 0.95
C ARG A 178 -4.62 26.61 -0.08
N ARG A 179 -5.23 26.57 -1.28
CA ARG A 179 -4.58 25.92 -2.43
C ARG A 179 -3.09 26.30 -2.41
N PRO A 180 -2.17 25.33 -2.43
CA PRO A 180 -0.75 25.67 -2.39
C PRO A 180 -0.45 26.62 -3.55
N PRO A 181 0.56 27.51 -3.40
CA PRO A 181 0.95 28.43 -4.45
C PRO A 181 1.01 27.73 -5.83
N ARG A 182 0.61 28.45 -6.90
CA ARG A 182 0.44 27.86 -8.23
C ARG A 182 1.67 27.09 -8.72
N HIS A 183 2.88 27.54 -8.34
CA HIS A 183 4.13 26.87 -8.71
C HIS A 183 4.29 25.49 -8.02
N ILE A 184 3.88 25.36 -6.76
CA ILE A 184 3.83 24.06 -6.06
C ILE A 184 2.74 23.18 -6.66
N TYR A 185 1.55 23.75 -6.89
CA TYR A 185 0.41 23.01 -7.43
C TYR A 185 0.73 22.39 -8.80
N GLY A 186 1.31 23.19 -9.71
CA GLY A 186 1.69 22.73 -11.05
C GLY A 186 2.77 21.64 -11.07
N ARG A 187 3.59 21.55 -10.02
CA ARG A 187 4.67 20.55 -9.88
C ARG A 187 4.16 19.24 -9.26
N PHE A 188 3.36 19.32 -8.20
CA PHE A 188 3.07 18.16 -7.35
C PHE A 188 1.62 17.70 -7.29
N PHE A 189 0.68 18.48 -7.84
CA PHE A 189 -0.76 18.25 -7.66
C PHE A 189 -1.53 18.06 -8.97
N THR A 190 -0.83 17.98 -10.11
CA THR A 190 -1.41 17.82 -11.45
C THR A 190 -1.86 16.40 -11.77
N THR A 191 -1.26 15.40 -11.13
CA THR A 191 -1.61 13.99 -11.25
C THR A 191 -2.08 13.44 -9.91
N SER A 192 -3.00 12.48 -9.95
CA SER A 192 -3.47 11.80 -8.76
C SER A 192 -3.98 10.41 -9.05
N HIS A 193 -3.90 9.57 -8.02
CA HIS A 193 -4.51 8.27 -7.97
C HIS A 193 -5.40 8.18 -6.72
N HIS A 194 -6.69 7.91 -6.93
CA HIS A 194 -7.57 7.53 -5.83
C HIS A 194 -7.42 6.04 -5.58
N TYR A 195 -6.78 5.69 -4.47
CA TYR A 195 -6.54 4.31 -4.10
C TYR A 195 -7.82 3.74 -3.48
N THR A 196 -8.18 2.51 -3.87
CA THR A 196 -9.34 1.77 -3.33
C THR A 196 -8.90 0.59 -2.48
N GLY A 197 -9.82 0.05 -1.69
CA GLY A 197 -9.70 -1.33 -1.20
C GLY A 197 -9.81 -2.35 -2.33
N LEU A 198 -9.89 -3.64 -1.98
CA LEU A 198 -10.18 -4.70 -2.95
C LEU A 198 -11.65 -4.62 -3.36
N LEU A 199 -11.92 -4.32 -4.62
CA LEU A 199 -13.28 -4.19 -5.12
C LEU A 199 -13.96 -5.55 -5.31
N TRP A 200 -15.22 -5.63 -4.91
CA TRP A 200 -16.07 -6.81 -5.12
C TRP A 200 -16.65 -6.90 -6.53
N GLU A 201 -16.75 -5.76 -7.21
CA GLU A 201 -17.19 -5.65 -8.59
C GLU A 201 -16.03 -5.23 -9.49
N ILE A 202 -16.02 -5.70 -10.74
CA ILE A 202 -15.02 -5.29 -11.72
C ILE A 202 -15.35 -3.86 -12.21
N PRO A 203 -14.45 -2.87 -12.02
CA PRO A 203 -14.63 -1.52 -12.53
C PRO A 203 -14.91 -1.53 -14.03
N LYS A 204 -15.78 -0.63 -14.50
CA LYS A 204 -16.14 -0.58 -15.93
C LYS A 204 -14.92 -0.47 -16.85
N VAL A 205 -13.89 0.27 -16.42
CA VAL A 205 -12.64 0.47 -17.16
C VAL A 205 -11.77 -0.80 -17.26
N ASP A 206 -11.96 -1.75 -16.33
CA ASP A 206 -11.15 -2.97 -16.25
C ASP A 206 -11.85 -4.17 -16.92
N ARG A 207 -13.16 -4.10 -17.21
CA ARG A 207 -13.97 -5.24 -17.69
C ARG A 207 -13.47 -5.91 -18.97
N ASP A 208 -12.81 -5.16 -19.84
CA ASP A 208 -12.27 -5.70 -21.09
C ASP A 208 -11.00 -6.54 -20.89
N HIS A 209 -10.33 -6.38 -19.73
CA HIS A 209 -9.01 -6.97 -19.46
C HIS A 209 -8.95 -7.75 -18.14
N GLN A 210 -10.01 -7.72 -17.33
CA GLN A 210 -10.10 -8.36 -16.02
C GLN A 210 -11.30 -9.31 -15.98
N LEU A 211 -11.02 -10.58 -15.67
CA LEU A 211 -12.01 -11.67 -15.70
C LEU A 211 -12.69 -11.94 -14.35
N ALA A 212 -12.15 -11.40 -13.25
CA ALA A 212 -12.64 -11.65 -11.89
C ALA A 212 -12.49 -10.39 -11.03
N SER A 213 -13.24 -10.28 -9.94
CA SER A 213 -13.13 -9.13 -9.01
C SER A 213 -11.76 -9.06 -8.33
N ASP A 214 -11.41 -7.90 -7.78
CA ASP A 214 -10.11 -7.73 -7.12
C ASP A 214 -9.97 -8.68 -5.92
N VAL A 215 -11.06 -8.92 -5.19
CA VAL A 215 -11.09 -9.86 -4.06
C VAL A 215 -10.81 -11.30 -4.53
N ALA A 216 -11.45 -11.73 -5.62
CA ALA A 216 -11.24 -13.06 -6.17
C ALA A 216 -9.79 -13.25 -6.66
N LEU A 217 -9.22 -12.23 -7.28
CA LEU A 217 -7.84 -12.23 -7.74
C LEU A 217 -6.85 -12.21 -6.57
N ALA A 218 -7.12 -11.44 -5.52
CA ALA A 218 -6.30 -11.44 -4.32
C ALA A 218 -6.32 -12.79 -3.59
N PHE A 219 -7.43 -13.53 -3.62
CA PHE A 219 -7.45 -14.92 -3.13
C PHE A 219 -6.67 -15.87 -4.05
N ARG A 220 -6.75 -15.68 -5.37
CA ARG A 220 -6.00 -16.48 -6.35
C ARG A 220 -4.49 -16.43 -6.10
N GLU A 221 -3.96 -15.31 -5.61
CA GLU A 221 -2.55 -15.21 -5.22
C GLU A 221 -2.15 -16.27 -4.19
N TYR A 222 -3.02 -16.61 -3.23
CA TYR A 222 -2.74 -17.68 -2.25
C TYR A 222 -2.99 -19.08 -2.82
N ASP A 223 -3.96 -19.20 -3.73
CA ASP A 223 -4.37 -20.47 -4.33
C ASP A 223 -3.37 -20.99 -5.38
N GLU A 224 -2.70 -20.08 -6.11
CA GLU A 224 -1.97 -20.41 -7.35
C GLU A 224 -0.56 -19.78 -7.39
N GLU A 225 -0.42 -18.48 -7.07
CA GLU A 225 0.83 -17.73 -7.35
C GLU A 225 1.89 -17.87 -6.25
N LEU A 226 1.48 -17.73 -4.98
CA LEU A 226 2.38 -17.84 -3.85
C LEU A 226 2.73 -19.31 -3.60
N VAL A 227 4.00 -19.66 -3.83
CA VAL A 227 4.52 -21.03 -3.71
C VAL A 227 5.48 -21.18 -2.53
N TRP A 228 5.31 -22.23 -1.73
CA TRP A 228 6.22 -22.61 -0.67
C TRP A 228 6.31 -24.14 -0.48
N PRO A 229 7.52 -24.73 -0.35
CA PRO A 229 8.83 -24.10 -0.53
C PRO A 229 9.00 -23.56 -1.95
N GLU A 230 9.89 -22.58 -2.12
CA GLU A 230 10.15 -21.99 -3.44
C GLU A 230 10.53 -23.07 -4.47
N GLY A 231 9.93 -23.00 -5.67
CA GLY A 231 10.13 -23.99 -6.73
C GLY A 231 9.39 -25.33 -6.55
N SER A 232 8.64 -25.53 -5.47
CA SER A 232 7.90 -26.78 -5.23
C SER A 232 6.61 -26.93 -6.02
N GLY A 233 6.05 -25.83 -6.52
CA GLY A 233 4.69 -25.79 -7.09
C GLY A 233 3.57 -25.99 -6.06
N ILE A 234 3.88 -26.04 -4.75
CA ILE A 234 2.89 -26.12 -3.69
C ILE A 234 2.46 -24.70 -3.32
N SER A 235 1.23 -24.34 -3.66
CA SER A 235 0.68 -23.03 -3.30
C SER A 235 0.40 -22.91 -1.80
N TYR A 236 0.19 -21.69 -1.31
CA TYR A 236 -0.05 -21.45 0.13
C TYR A 236 -1.35 -22.11 0.58
N THR A 237 -2.42 -22.03 -0.22
CA THR A 237 -3.67 -22.75 0.06
C THR A 237 -3.45 -24.26 0.08
N HIS A 238 -2.66 -24.80 -0.85
CA HIS A 238 -2.34 -26.23 -0.87
C HIS A 238 -1.58 -26.66 0.39
N TYR A 239 -0.57 -25.89 0.79
CA TYR A 239 0.22 -26.19 1.99
C TYR A 239 -0.64 -26.16 3.28
N LEU A 240 -1.51 -25.16 3.41
CA LEU A 240 -2.26 -24.91 4.64
C LEU A 240 -3.56 -25.73 4.75
N ALA A 241 -4.11 -26.18 3.62
CA ALA A 241 -5.36 -26.94 3.57
C ALA A 241 -5.26 -28.16 2.62
N PRO A 242 -4.29 -29.07 2.83
CA PRO A 242 -3.93 -30.08 1.81
C PRO A 242 -5.09 -31.03 1.46
N LYS A 243 -5.87 -31.47 2.46
CA LYS A 243 -6.99 -32.39 2.28
C LYS A 243 -8.12 -31.72 1.48
N ALA A 244 -8.53 -30.51 1.88
CA ALA A 244 -9.52 -29.71 1.18
C ALA A 244 -9.06 -29.36 -0.25
N TYR A 245 -7.79 -28.96 -0.41
CA TYR A 245 -7.21 -28.61 -1.71
C TYR A 245 -7.24 -29.79 -2.69
N ALA A 246 -6.92 -31.00 -2.21
CA ALA A 246 -7.01 -32.25 -2.99
C ALA A 246 -8.46 -32.58 -3.40
N LEU A 247 -9.45 -32.14 -2.64
CA LEU A 247 -10.88 -32.23 -2.96
C LEU A 247 -11.38 -31.09 -3.85
N GLY A 248 -10.49 -30.20 -4.31
CA GLY A 248 -10.82 -29.08 -5.20
C GLY A 248 -11.16 -27.77 -4.48
N TRP A 249 -11.08 -27.71 -3.15
CA TRP A 249 -11.31 -26.47 -2.42
C TRP A 249 -10.21 -25.44 -2.72
N ARG A 250 -10.62 -24.19 -2.91
CA ARG A 250 -9.76 -23.03 -3.14
C ARG A 250 -10.37 -21.85 -2.38
N LEU A 251 -9.54 -20.90 -1.93
CA LEU A 251 -10.05 -19.73 -1.24
C LEU A 251 -10.88 -18.85 -2.18
N GLY A 252 -10.43 -18.71 -3.44
CA GLY A 252 -11.10 -17.95 -4.48
C GLY A 252 -12.48 -18.49 -4.89
N THR A 253 -12.79 -19.77 -4.63
CA THR A 253 -14.13 -20.32 -4.91
C THR A 253 -15.14 -19.96 -3.81
N GLN A 254 -14.71 -19.35 -2.71
CA GLN A 254 -15.55 -18.99 -1.56
C GLN A 254 -15.97 -17.52 -1.57
N VAL A 255 -15.63 -16.76 -2.62
CA VAL A 255 -15.85 -15.30 -2.72
C VAL A 255 -17.31 -14.93 -2.47
N ASP A 256 -18.26 -15.63 -3.09
CA ASP A 256 -19.69 -15.32 -2.97
C ASP A 256 -20.22 -15.58 -1.55
N LEU A 257 -19.83 -16.71 -0.96
CA LEU A 257 -20.18 -17.04 0.42
C LEU A 257 -19.61 -15.98 1.38
N ILE A 258 -18.34 -15.62 1.23
CA ILE A 258 -17.70 -14.60 2.06
C ILE A 258 -18.40 -13.25 1.91
N ARG A 259 -18.73 -12.84 0.68
CA ARG A 259 -19.47 -11.60 0.41
C ARG A 259 -20.84 -11.60 1.09
N SER A 260 -21.55 -12.72 1.01
CA SER A 260 -22.87 -12.86 1.63
C SER A 260 -22.81 -12.71 3.16
N VAL A 261 -21.82 -13.32 3.81
CA VAL A 261 -21.62 -13.21 5.27
C VAL A 261 -21.22 -11.79 5.65
N ILE A 262 -20.37 -11.13 4.86
CA ILE A 262 -20.02 -9.72 5.08
C ILE A 262 -21.26 -8.83 4.99
N ASN A 263 -22.09 -8.98 3.96
CA ASN A 263 -23.30 -8.17 3.81
C ASN A 263 -24.30 -8.41 4.94
N SER A 264 -24.49 -9.66 5.37
CA SER A 264 -25.30 -9.98 6.54
C SER A 264 -24.77 -9.31 7.80
N LEU A 265 -23.46 -9.39 8.05
CA LEU A 265 -22.81 -8.73 9.19
C LEU A 265 -22.95 -7.20 9.13
N ARG A 266 -22.82 -6.60 7.95
CA ARG A 266 -22.99 -5.16 7.75
C ARG A 266 -24.44 -4.71 8.00
N ALA A 267 -25.41 -5.47 7.50
CA ALA A 267 -26.82 -5.20 7.70
C ALA A 267 -27.22 -5.20 9.19
N GLU A 268 -26.67 -6.11 9.98
CA GLU A 268 -26.88 -6.15 11.45
C GLU A 268 -26.43 -4.86 12.16
N HIS A 269 -25.46 -4.15 11.59
CA HIS A 269 -24.94 -2.88 12.11
C HIS A 269 -25.44 -1.65 11.34
N GLY A 270 -26.46 -1.81 10.48
CA GLY A 270 -27.05 -0.71 9.71
C GLY A 270 -26.09 -0.09 8.67
N LEU A 271 -25.08 -0.85 8.23
CA LEU A 271 -24.15 -0.44 7.19
C LEU A 271 -24.70 -0.88 5.81
N PRO A 272 -24.44 -0.10 4.73
CA PRO A 272 -24.82 -0.50 3.37
C PRO A 272 -24.00 -1.70 2.91
N ASP A 273 -24.40 -2.36 1.83
CA ASP A 273 -23.65 -3.48 1.24
C ASP A 273 -22.17 -3.15 0.97
N VAL A 274 -21.33 -4.18 0.99
CA VAL A 274 -19.89 -4.02 0.79
C VAL A 274 -19.57 -3.67 -0.66
N VAL A 275 -18.77 -2.61 -0.83
CA VAL A 275 -18.26 -2.15 -2.14
C VAL A 275 -16.80 -2.51 -2.32
N GLU A 276 -16.01 -2.31 -1.27
CA GLU A 276 -14.59 -2.61 -1.22
C GLU A 276 -14.22 -3.29 0.10
N TRP A 277 -13.16 -4.08 0.09
CA TRP A 277 -12.61 -4.71 1.29
C TRP A 277 -11.30 -4.01 1.66
N PRO A 278 -11.19 -3.36 2.84
CA PRO A 278 -9.95 -2.76 3.27
C PRO A 278 -8.84 -3.79 3.44
N MET A 279 -7.68 -3.56 2.81
CA MET A 279 -6.55 -4.50 2.76
C MET A 279 -6.12 -5.02 4.14
N GLN A 280 -6.14 -4.17 5.18
CA GLN A 280 -5.74 -4.61 6.51
C GLN A 280 -6.64 -5.73 7.07
N SER A 281 -7.96 -5.60 6.94
CA SER A 281 -8.87 -6.65 7.44
C SER A 281 -8.83 -7.87 6.53
N PHE A 282 -8.67 -7.68 5.22
CA PHE A 282 -8.49 -8.77 4.27
C PHE A 282 -7.30 -9.67 4.63
N GLU A 283 -6.10 -9.09 4.83
CA GLU A 283 -4.90 -9.89 5.17
C GLU A 283 -5.07 -10.67 6.48
N ARG A 284 -5.70 -10.05 7.47
CA ARG A 284 -5.98 -10.68 8.76
C ARG A 284 -7.02 -11.79 8.63
N PHE A 285 -8.04 -11.57 7.82
CA PHE A 285 -9.06 -12.56 7.51
C PHE A 285 -8.44 -13.78 6.83
N VAL A 286 -7.65 -13.58 5.77
CA VAL A 286 -6.96 -14.68 5.07
C VAL A 286 -6.04 -15.45 6.02
N TYR A 287 -5.28 -14.74 6.85
CA TYR A 287 -4.45 -15.40 7.87
C TYR A 287 -5.30 -16.27 8.81
N PHE A 288 -6.39 -15.72 9.35
CA PHE A 288 -7.25 -16.46 10.26
C PHE A 288 -7.84 -17.70 9.57
N ILE A 289 -8.38 -17.55 8.36
CA ILE A 289 -8.96 -18.65 7.61
C ILE A 289 -7.92 -19.73 7.31
N LEU A 290 -6.79 -19.39 6.68
CA LEU A 290 -5.85 -20.41 6.26
C LEU A 290 -5.08 -21.02 7.43
N VAL A 291 -4.76 -20.24 8.47
CA VAL A 291 -3.93 -20.72 9.58
C VAL A 291 -4.75 -21.24 10.74
N ARG A 292 -5.80 -20.53 11.17
CA ARG A 292 -6.57 -20.88 12.37
C ARG A 292 -7.78 -21.76 12.10
N VAL A 293 -8.35 -21.68 10.90
CA VAL A 293 -9.48 -22.54 10.53
C VAL A 293 -9.01 -23.76 9.75
N ALA A 294 -8.19 -23.59 8.71
CA ALA A 294 -7.76 -24.71 7.88
C ALA A 294 -6.57 -25.47 8.45
N TYR A 295 -5.43 -24.81 8.67
CA TYR A 295 -4.20 -25.49 9.08
C TYR A 295 -4.27 -26.11 10.50
N ASP A 296 -4.88 -25.39 11.45
CA ASP A 296 -5.06 -25.90 12.82
C ASP A 296 -6.13 -27.03 12.91
N ASN A 297 -6.91 -27.29 11.85
CA ASN A 297 -7.92 -28.35 11.78
C ASN A 297 -7.60 -29.40 10.69
N PRO A 298 -7.07 -30.58 11.05
CA PRO A 298 -6.75 -31.65 10.07
C PRO A 298 -7.95 -32.15 9.25
N GLU A 299 -9.17 -31.97 9.75
CA GLU A 299 -10.41 -32.38 9.09
C GLU A 299 -11.10 -31.24 8.33
N PHE A 300 -10.41 -30.11 8.14
CA PHE A 300 -10.92 -29.02 7.32
C PHE A 300 -11.20 -29.48 5.89
N SER A 301 -12.44 -29.27 5.44
CA SER A 301 -12.92 -29.59 4.09
C SER A 301 -13.43 -28.37 3.33
N GLU A 302 -14.10 -27.45 4.02
CA GLU A 302 -14.71 -26.26 3.43
C GLU A 302 -14.90 -25.14 4.46
N LEU A 303 -15.17 -23.93 3.97
CA LEU A 303 -15.56 -22.80 4.82
C LEU A 303 -17.04 -22.87 5.16
N THR A 304 -17.34 -22.54 6.40
CA THR A 304 -18.71 -22.34 6.88
C THR A 304 -18.97 -20.87 7.16
N GLU A 305 -20.24 -20.45 7.11
CA GLU A 305 -20.63 -19.09 7.50
C GLU A 305 -20.12 -18.70 8.89
N THR A 306 -20.19 -19.64 9.84
CA THR A 306 -19.66 -19.45 11.21
C THR A 306 -18.17 -19.14 11.20
N SER A 307 -17.37 -19.92 10.46
CA SER A 307 -15.91 -19.71 10.39
C SER A 307 -15.53 -18.40 9.70
N ILE A 308 -16.28 -18.00 8.67
CA ILE A 308 -16.10 -16.72 7.98
C ILE A 308 -16.43 -15.58 8.92
N ARG A 309 -17.57 -15.67 9.62
CA ARG A 309 -18.00 -14.65 10.58
C ARG A 309 -16.99 -14.48 11.70
N GLU A 310 -16.50 -15.57 12.30
CA GLU A 310 -15.43 -15.48 13.29
C GLU A 310 -14.17 -14.84 12.71
N GLY A 311 -13.77 -15.24 11.50
CA GLY A 311 -12.62 -14.64 10.82
C GLY A 311 -12.73 -13.14 10.62
N LEU A 312 -13.91 -12.63 10.25
CA LEU A 312 -14.17 -11.20 10.08
C LEU A 312 -14.07 -10.45 11.42
N LEU A 313 -14.64 -11.01 12.49
CA LEU A 313 -14.56 -10.41 13.83
C LEU A 313 -13.12 -10.38 14.34
N ARG A 314 -12.36 -11.46 14.15
CA ARG A 314 -10.94 -11.55 14.53
C ARG A 314 -10.05 -10.64 13.68
N ALA A 315 -10.43 -10.40 12.43
CA ALA A 315 -9.75 -9.46 11.56
C ALA A 315 -9.95 -7.99 11.96
N GLY A 316 -10.96 -7.72 12.80
CA GLY A 316 -11.40 -6.37 13.13
C GLY A 316 -12.04 -5.68 11.93
N TYR A 317 -12.85 -6.42 11.16
CA TYR A 317 -13.46 -5.93 9.92
C TYR A 317 -14.33 -4.70 10.17
N LEU A 318 -15.31 -4.79 11.08
CA LEU A 318 -16.25 -3.70 11.33
C LEU A 318 -15.57 -2.45 11.91
N GLU A 319 -14.55 -2.64 12.75
CA GLU A 319 -13.83 -1.57 13.45
C GLU A 319 -13.12 -0.59 12.50
N ILE A 320 -12.85 -1.02 11.26
CA ILE A 320 -12.22 -0.18 10.24
C ILE A 320 -13.18 0.28 9.15
N GLU A 321 -14.45 -0.16 9.19
CA GLU A 321 -15.45 0.23 8.20
C GLU A 321 -15.96 1.65 8.45
N PRO A 322 -16.02 2.49 7.40
CA PRO A 322 -16.63 3.81 7.51
C PRO A 322 -18.08 3.73 7.98
N GLY A 323 -18.42 4.47 9.03
CA GLY A 323 -19.78 4.56 9.56
C GLY A 323 -20.10 3.57 10.68
N TYR A 324 -19.23 2.60 10.99
CA TYR A 324 -19.41 1.74 12.16
C TYR A 324 -19.25 2.55 13.45
N ARG A 325 -20.20 2.40 14.38
CA ARG A 325 -20.27 3.18 15.64
C ARG A 325 -19.88 2.38 16.88
N GLY A 326 -19.34 1.17 16.71
CA GLY A 326 -19.10 0.24 17.80
C GLY A 326 -20.37 -0.48 18.25
N MET A 327 -20.20 -1.47 19.13
CA MET A 327 -21.36 -2.09 19.79
C MET A 327 -21.98 -1.07 20.76
N PRO A 328 -23.32 -0.90 20.77
CA PRO A 328 -23.98 -0.16 21.84
C PRO A 328 -23.62 -0.82 23.17
N ALA A 329 -23.22 0.00 24.14
CA ALA A 329 -22.79 -0.41 25.48
C ALA A 329 -23.90 -1.13 26.26
#